data_AF-A0A9X1F5Y0-F1
#
_entry.id   AF-A0A9X1F5Y0-F1
#
_cell.length_a   1.000
_cell.length_b   1.000
_cell.length_c   1.000
_cell.angle_alpha   90.00
_cell.angle_beta   90.00
_cell.angle_gamma   90.00
#
_symmetry.space_group_name_H-M   'P 1'
#
loop_
_entity.id
_entity.type
_entity.pdbx_description
1 polymer ?
#
loop_
_entity_poly.entity_id
_entity_poly.type
_entity_poly.pdbx_seq_one_letter_code
_entity_poly.pdbx_strand_id
1 'polypeptide(L)'
;MACPKGHFHEYDYTGIELPNDELAFAKVEYDKDKFLNIRAGYYIQFIEPKKSGLTVVIESSPNFDLSNNDIVKEVKSSVFGKLKKVDSMFYSSRMNETGNSLTYNLNFENSNETKMLKKIEADTISIVLLNGKILEFIRKSKT
;
A
#
# COMPACT_ATOMS: atom_id res chain seq x y z
N MET A 1 27.28 -3.35 15.73
CA MET A 1 26.32 -2.56 14.94
C MET A 1 24.93 -3.10 15.23
N ALA A 2 24.11 -2.36 15.98
CA ALA A 2 22.76 -2.77 16.32
C ALA A 2 21.82 -2.34 15.20
N CYS A 3 21.24 -3.29 14.47
CA CYS A 3 20.08 -3.00 13.63
C CYS A 3 18.96 -2.49 14.55
N PRO A 4 18.30 -1.36 14.25
CA PRO A 4 17.12 -0.96 14.98
C PRO A 4 16.11 -2.10 14.89
N LYS A 5 15.53 -2.50 16.02
CA LYS A 5 14.35 -3.38 16.07
C LYS A 5 13.16 -2.61 15.48
N GLY A 6 13.16 -2.39 14.17
CA GLY A 6 11.95 -2.14 13.41
C GLY A 6 11.19 -3.45 13.32
N HIS A 7 9.94 -3.48 13.75
CA HIS A 7 9.07 -4.62 13.44
C HIS A 7 8.69 -4.48 11.96
N PHE A 8 9.43 -5.16 11.09
CA PHE A 8 9.11 -5.23 9.67
C PHE A 8 7.92 -6.17 9.47
N HIS A 9 6.99 -5.76 8.63
CA HIS A 9 5.86 -6.56 8.15
C HIS A 9 6.17 -7.05 6.74
N GLU A 10 5.92 -8.32 6.47
CA GLU A 10 6.10 -8.87 5.13
C GLU A 10 4.80 -8.75 4.33
N TYR A 11 4.90 -8.44 3.03
CA TYR A 11 3.78 -8.45 2.11
C TYR A 11 4.11 -9.19 0.81
N ASP A 12 3.10 -9.78 0.18
CA ASP A 12 3.24 -10.38 -1.14
C ASP A 12 3.05 -9.33 -2.23
N TYR A 13 4.03 -9.22 -3.14
CA TYR A 13 3.92 -8.35 -4.30
C TYR A 13 2.94 -8.93 -5.32
N THR A 14 1.89 -8.19 -5.67
CA THR A 14 0.78 -8.76 -6.46
C THR A 14 0.84 -8.48 -7.97
N GLY A 15 1.92 -7.89 -8.48
CA GLY A 15 2.05 -7.64 -9.94
C GLY A 15 1.25 -6.45 -10.44
N ILE A 16 0.92 -6.49 -11.75
CA ILE A 16 0.35 -5.40 -12.57
C ILE A 16 -1.19 -5.31 -12.46
N GLU A 17 -1.83 -6.44 -12.14
CA GLU A 17 -3.27 -6.58 -11.98
C GLU A 17 -3.60 -6.86 -10.50
N LEU A 18 -4.82 -6.51 -10.05
CA LEU A 18 -5.29 -6.95 -8.74
C LEU A 18 -5.81 -8.39 -8.86
N PRO A 19 -5.15 -9.40 -8.27
CA PRO A 19 -5.85 -10.62 -7.93
C PRO A 19 -6.97 -10.30 -6.93
N ASN A 20 -8.14 -10.89 -7.16
CA ASN A 20 -9.35 -10.81 -6.32
C ASN A 20 -9.20 -11.52 -4.96
N ASP A 21 -7.98 -11.84 -4.55
CA ASP A 21 -7.72 -12.72 -3.40
C ASP A 21 -7.42 -11.89 -2.14
N GLU A 22 -8.21 -12.10 -1.09
CA GLU A 22 -8.05 -11.48 0.24
C GLU A 22 -6.70 -11.85 0.90
N LEU A 23 -6.09 -12.98 0.47
CA LEU A 23 -4.81 -13.46 0.99
C LEU A 23 -3.61 -12.58 0.63
N ALA A 24 -3.79 -11.57 -0.22
CA ALA A 24 -2.71 -10.69 -0.67
C ALA A 24 -2.41 -9.51 0.27
N PHE A 25 -3.11 -9.39 1.41
CA PHE A 25 -2.93 -8.29 2.35
C PHE A 25 -2.08 -8.72 3.56
N ALA A 26 -1.10 -7.88 3.91
CA ALA A 26 -0.40 -7.96 5.17
C ALA A 26 -1.30 -7.40 6.28
N LYS A 27 -1.75 -8.27 7.19
CA LYS A 27 -2.58 -7.89 8.33
C LYS A 27 -1.72 -7.42 9.51
N VAL A 28 -1.98 -6.22 10.00
CA VAL A 28 -1.26 -5.59 11.11
C VAL A 28 -2.23 -5.17 12.20
N GLU A 29 -1.95 -5.58 13.43
CA GLU A 29 -2.69 -5.11 14.60
C GLU A 29 -2.37 -3.64 14.89
N TYR A 30 -3.40 -2.81 14.87
CA TYR A 30 -3.31 -1.39 15.19
C TYR A 30 -3.67 -1.14 16.66
N ASP A 31 -4.78 -1.70 17.14
CA ASP A 31 -5.27 -1.54 18.52
C ASP A 31 -6.23 -2.69 18.89
N LYS A 32 -5.77 -3.65 19.69
CA LYS A 32 -6.50 -4.82 20.21
C LYS A 32 -7.26 -5.60 19.13
N ASP A 33 -8.47 -5.15 18.81
CA ASP A 33 -9.39 -5.79 17.87
C ASP A 33 -9.39 -5.12 16.49
N LYS A 34 -8.67 -4.01 16.32
CA LYS A 34 -8.57 -3.24 15.08
C LYS A 34 -7.32 -3.63 14.31
N PHE A 35 -7.51 -3.97 13.04
CA PHE A 35 -6.44 -4.33 12.13
C PHE A 35 -6.43 -3.43 10.90
N LEU A 36 -5.23 -3.21 10.38
CA LEU A 36 -5.00 -2.66 9.05
C LEU A 36 -4.52 -3.79 8.15
N ASN A 37 -5.20 -3.97 7.03
CA ASN A 37 -4.84 -4.87 5.95
C ASN A 37 -4.15 -4.02 4.88
N ILE A 38 -2.89 -4.29 4.60
CA ILE A 38 -2.07 -3.44 3.72
C ILE A 38 -1.58 -4.24 2.53
N ARG A 39 -1.72 -3.64 1.36
CA ARG A 39 -1.32 -4.22 0.08
C ARG A 39 -0.58 -3.19 -0.75
N ALA A 40 0.59 -3.55 -1.26
CA ALA A 40 1.42 -2.69 -2.08
C ALA A 40 1.81 -3.40 -3.37
N GLY A 41 1.77 -2.68 -4.50
CA GLY A 41 2.04 -3.26 -5.80
C GLY A 41 2.07 -2.22 -6.91
N TYR A 42 2.27 -2.68 -8.14
CA TYR A 42 2.27 -1.83 -9.31
C TYR A 42 0.91 -1.94 -10.00
N TYR A 43 0.08 -0.91 -9.98
CA TYR A 43 -1.30 -1.05 -10.45
C TYR A 43 -1.64 0.01 -11.48
N ILE A 44 -1.81 -0.43 -12.74
CA ILE A 44 -2.14 0.47 -13.87
C ILE A 44 -3.60 0.91 -13.80
N GLN A 45 -4.49 0.05 -13.29
CA GLN A 45 -5.94 0.29 -13.26
C GLN A 45 -6.39 1.45 -12.36
N PHE A 46 -5.60 1.84 -11.35
CA PHE A 46 -5.93 2.94 -10.43
C PHE A 46 -5.36 4.28 -10.85
N ILE A 47 -4.83 4.32 -12.07
CA ILE A 47 -4.04 5.40 -12.59
C ILE A 47 -4.63 5.79 -13.95
N GLU A 48 -4.48 7.04 -14.36
CA GLU A 48 -4.89 7.48 -15.69
C GLU A 48 -4.32 6.52 -16.77
N PRO A 49 -5.06 6.22 -17.87
CA PRO A 49 -4.70 5.19 -18.87
C PRO A 49 -3.32 5.31 -19.55
N LYS A 50 -2.57 6.38 -19.28
CA LYS A 50 -1.22 6.66 -19.82
C LYS A 50 -0.12 6.69 -18.76
N LYS A 51 -0.48 6.51 -17.49
CA LYS A 51 0.41 6.56 -16.34
C LYS A 51 0.40 5.19 -15.67
N SER A 52 1.51 4.85 -15.05
CA SER A 52 1.66 3.62 -14.27
C SER A 52 2.37 3.95 -12.96
N GLY A 53 2.28 3.10 -11.95
CA GLY A 53 2.60 3.57 -10.61
C GLY A 53 2.63 2.51 -9.53
N LEU A 54 3.33 2.86 -8.46
CA LEU A 54 3.26 2.17 -7.19
C LEU A 54 1.96 2.61 -6.50
N THR A 55 1.10 1.66 -6.20
CA THR A 55 -0.13 1.91 -5.43
C THR A 55 -0.11 1.07 -4.16
N VAL A 56 -0.51 1.70 -3.06
CA VAL A 56 -0.68 1.10 -1.74
C VAL A 56 -2.14 1.24 -1.34
N VAL A 57 -2.78 0.12 -1.06
CA VAL A 57 -4.16 0.03 -0.57
C VAL A 57 -4.11 -0.37 0.89
N ILE A 58 -4.86 0.36 1.72
CA ILE A 58 -4.96 0.14 3.16
C ILE A 58 -6.43 -0.06 3.47
N GLU A 59 -6.79 -1.24 3.93
CA GLU A 59 -8.13 -1.59 4.37
C GLU A 59 -8.17 -1.78 5.88
N SER A 60 -9.33 -1.54 6.49
CA SER A 60 -9.57 -1.76 7.91
C SER A 60 -10.54 -2.90 8.18
N SER A 61 -10.53 -3.38 9.43
CA SER A 61 -11.55 -4.29 9.95
C SER A 61 -12.98 -3.73 9.76
N PRO A 62 -14.00 -4.58 9.55
CA PRO A 62 -15.40 -4.17 9.54
C PRO A 62 -15.73 -3.38 10.82
N ASN A 63 -16.39 -2.22 10.69
CA ASN A 63 -16.69 -1.25 11.77
C ASN A 63 -15.58 -0.26 12.14
N PHE A 64 -14.50 -0.16 11.34
CA PHE A 64 -13.47 0.85 11.54
C PHE A 64 -13.36 1.77 10.33
N ASP A 65 -13.96 2.95 10.40
CA ASP A 65 -13.92 3.94 9.33
C ASP A 65 -12.55 4.64 9.30
N LEU A 66 -11.83 4.45 8.20
CA LEU A 66 -10.53 5.09 7.95
C LEU A 66 -10.67 6.52 7.42
N SER A 67 -11.80 6.83 6.76
CA SER A 67 -12.06 8.13 6.15
C SER A 67 -12.35 9.21 7.19
N ASN A 68 -13.06 8.87 8.26
CA ASN A 68 -13.42 9.80 9.32
C ASN A 68 -12.32 9.99 10.38
N ASN A 69 -11.38 9.05 10.52
CA ASN A 69 -10.36 9.06 11.57
C ASN A 69 -8.94 9.40 11.09
N ASP A 70 -8.73 9.64 9.79
CA ASP A 70 -7.47 10.07 9.14
C ASP A 70 -6.18 9.50 9.76
N ILE A 71 -6.18 8.20 10.09
CA ILE A 71 -5.16 7.56 10.93
C ILE A 71 -3.80 7.55 10.27
N VAL A 72 -3.79 7.47 8.94
CA VAL A 72 -2.60 7.45 8.13
C VAL A 72 -2.18 8.89 7.84
N LYS A 73 -1.10 9.32 8.48
CA LYS A 73 -0.49 10.62 8.23
C LYS A 73 0.18 10.66 6.85
N GLU A 74 0.86 9.56 6.50
CA GLU A 74 1.69 9.51 5.31
C GLU A 74 2.03 8.08 4.87
N VAL A 75 2.12 7.88 3.56
CA VAL A 75 2.68 6.67 2.95
C VAL A 75 3.89 7.05 2.11
N LYS A 76 5.01 6.34 2.29
CA LYS A 76 6.28 6.59 1.62
C LYS A 76 6.89 5.31 1.08
N SER A 77 7.51 5.44 -0.07
CA SER A 77 8.49 4.51 -0.63
C SER A 77 9.89 4.97 -0.22
N SER A 78 10.74 4.02 0.17
CA SER A 78 12.16 4.29 0.45
C SER A 78 12.93 4.68 -0.82
N VAL A 79 12.50 4.20 -1.98
CA VAL A 79 13.15 4.43 -3.27
C VAL A 79 12.59 5.65 -4.01
N PHE A 80 11.28 5.89 -3.90
CA PHE A 80 10.55 6.82 -4.76
C PHE A 80 9.90 7.99 -4.00
N GLY A 81 9.93 7.97 -2.66
CA GLY A 81 9.43 9.06 -1.83
C GLY A 81 7.94 8.97 -1.52
N LYS A 82 7.30 10.11 -1.30
CA LYS A 82 5.94 10.20 -0.76
C LYS A 82 4.88 9.83 -1.81
N LEU A 83 3.96 8.94 -1.45
CA LEU A 83 2.77 8.63 -2.24
C LEU A 83 1.65 9.62 -1.91
N LYS A 84 0.81 9.93 -2.91
CA LYS A 84 -0.34 10.82 -2.77
C LYS A 84 -1.61 10.00 -2.54
N LYS A 85 -2.44 10.42 -1.58
CA LYS A 85 -3.79 9.87 -1.39
C LYS A 85 -4.60 10.15 -2.67
N VAL A 86 -5.38 9.17 -3.12
CA VAL A 86 -6.25 9.27 -4.29
C VAL A 86 -7.69 9.11 -3.81
N ASP A 87 -8.53 10.10 -4.12
CA ASP A 87 -9.88 10.21 -3.55
C ASP A 87 -10.93 9.37 -4.29
N SER A 88 -10.66 8.89 -5.52
CA SER A 88 -11.60 8.08 -6.29
C SER A 88 -10.88 7.08 -7.19
N MET A 89 -11.27 5.81 -7.13
CA MET A 89 -10.83 4.84 -8.13
C MET A 89 -11.66 5.04 -9.41
N PHE A 90 -11.01 5.46 -10.50
CA PHE A 90 -11.63 5.34 -11.82
C PHE A 90 -11.69 3.85 -12.19
N TYR A 91 -12.88 3.39 -12.58
CA TYR A 91 -13.24 2.04 -13.01
C TYR A 91 -13.65 1.01 -11.96
N SER A 92 -14.70 0.27 -12.35
CA SER A 92 -15.44 -0.73 -11.60
C SER A 92 -14.64 -2.01 -11.32
N SER A 93 -13.65 -1.97 -10.44
CA SER A 93 -13.42 -3.12 -9.58
C SER A 93 -14.47 -3.06 -8.47
N ARG A 94 -15.37 -4.03 -8.42
CA ARG A 94 -16.42 -4.22 -7.39
C ARG A 94 -15.83 -4.50 -5.99
N MET A 95 -14.73 -3.86 -5.61
CA MET A 95 -14.26 -3.82 -4.23
C MET A 95 -14.79 -2.53 -3.63
N ASN A 96 -15.97 -2.70 -3.02
CA ASN A 96 -16.70 -1.77 -2.18
C ASN A 96 -15.93 -0.49 -1.81
N GLU A 97 -16.41 0.66 -2.27
CA GLU A 97 -16.33 1.90 -1.48
C GLU A 97 -17.15 1.69 -0.21
N THR A 98 -16.60 0.93 0.74
CA THR A 98 -16.97 1.08 2.15
C THR A 98 -15.99 2.08 2.74
N GLY A 99 -16.37 2.86 3.75
CA GLY A 99 -15.51 3.87 4.42
C GLY A 99 -14.24 3.32 5.09
N ASN A 100 -13.82 2.12 4.72
CA ASN A 100 -12.82 1.28 5.35
C ASN A 100 -11.59 1.07 4.45
N SER A 101 -11.44 1.79 3.33
CA SER A 101 -10.28 1.66 2.42
C SER A 101 -9.68 3.02 2.06
N LEU A 102 -8.34 3.09 2.02
CA LEU A 102 -7.55 4.24 1.56
C LEU A 102 -6.56 3.79 0.49
N THR A 103 -6.48 4.55 -0.60
CA THR A 103 -5.55 4.29 -1.70
C THR A 103 -4.54 5.42 -1.85
N TYR A 104 -3.26 5.05 -1.94
CA TYR A 104 -2.14 5.94 -2.14
C TYR A 104 -1.37 5.55 -3.40
N ASN A 105 -0.95 6.54 -4.18
CA ASN A 105 -0.30 6.31 -5.45
C ASN A 105 0.94 7.19 -5.65
N LEU A 106 1.94 6.63 -6.34
CA LEU A 106 2.98 7.40 -7.02
C LEU A 106 3.03 7.02 -8.51
N ASN A 107 2.76 8.01 -9.36
CA ASN A 107 2.80 7.88 -10.81
C ASN A 107 4.22 8.05 -11.35
N PHE A 108 4.53 7.24 -12.35
CA PHE A 108 5.77 7.29 -13.12
C PHE A 108 5.47 7.62 -14.58
N GLU A 109 6.36 8.39 -15.20
CA GLU A 109 6.29 8.67 -16.64
C GLU A 109 6.96 7.52 -17.41
N ASN A 110 6.19 6.89 -18.30
CA ASN A 110 6.52 5.68 -19.04
C ASN A 110 7.82 5.80 -19.84
N SER A 111 8.91 5.23 -19.33
CA SER A 111 10.12 5.01 -20.13
C SER A 111 10.84 3.69 -19.88
N ASN A 112 10.60 2.97 -18.76
CA ASN A 112 11.18 1.64 -18.55
C ASN A 112 10.48 0.80 -17.44
N GLU A 113 9.33 0.22 -17.76
CA GLU A 113 8.49 -0.55 -16.84
C GLU A 113 9.23 -1.69 -16.13
N THR A 114 10.00 -2.51 -16.83
CA THR A 114 10.73 -3.65 -16.24
C THR A 114 11.73 -3.22 -15.16
N LYS A 115 12.42 -2.10 -15.36
CA LYS A 115 13.38 -1.58 -14.38
C LYS A 115 12.67 -1.00 -13.15
N MET A 116 11.51 -0.38 -13.34
CA MET A 116 10.68 0.11 -12.25
C MET A 116 10.09 -1.01 -11.42
N LEU A 117 9.55 -2.05 -12.05
CA LEU A 117 9.01 -3.22 -11.37
C LEU A 117 10.06 -3.84 -10.43
N LYS A 118 11.30 -4.05 -10.92
CA LYS A 118 12.40 -4.55 -10.09
C LYS A 118 12.73 -3.66 -8.89
N LYS A 119 12.62 -2.33 -9.04
CA LYS A 119 12.85 -1.39 -7.94
C LYS A 119 11.73 -1.44 -6.91
N ILE A 120 10.48 -1.51 -7.35
CA ILE A 120 9.31 -1.66 -6.46
C ILE A 120 9.39 -2.98 -5.69
N GLU A 121 9.80 -4.05 -6.36
CA GLU A 121 9.97 -5.36 -5.75
C GLU A 121 11.03 -5.42 -4.64
N ALA A 122 11.99 -4.50 -4.65
CA ALA A 122 13.06 -4.38 -3.65
C ALA A 122 12.82 -3.21 -2.67
N ASP A 123 11.68 -2.52 -2.79
CA ASP A 123 11.37 -1.33 -2.00
C ASP A 123 10.82 -1.69 -0.62
N THR A 124 11.01 -0.75 0.31
CA THR A 124 10.33 -0.77 1.61
C THR A 124 9.26 0.32 1.61
N ILE A 125 8.04 -0.05 1.94
CA ILE A 125 6.92 0.87 2.09
C ILE A 125 6.76 1.22 3.56
N SER A 126 6.82 2.50 3.88
CA SER A 126 6.62 3.02 5.23
C SER A 126 5.28 3.72 5.34
N ILE A 127 4.48 3.34 6.34
CA ILE A 127 3.21 4.00 6.67
C ILE A 127 3.37 4.68 8.03
N VAL A 128 3.32 6.01 8.01
CA VAL A 128 3.40 6.84 9.21
C VAL A 128 1.98 7.09 9.69
N LEU A 129 1.70 6.70 10.92
CA LEU A 129 0.41 6.92 11.56
C LEU A 129 0.40 8.28 12.28
N LEU A 130 -0.78 8.86 12.50
CA LEU A 130 -0.94 10.15 13.20
C LEU A 130 -0.37 10.13 14.62
N ASN A 131 -0.43 8.97 15.29
CA ASN A 131 0.14 8.78 16.63
C ASN A 131 1.68 8.67 16.63
N GLY A 132 2.34 8.80 15.47
CA GLY A 132 3.80 8.74 15.33
C GLY A 132 4.37 7.33 15.15
N LYS A 133 3.55 6.27 15.25
CA LYS A 133 3.99 4.90 14.94
C LYS A 133 4.30 4.80 13.44
N ILE A 134 5.39 4.10 13.11
CA ILE A 134 5.79 3.81 11.74
C ILE A 134 5.67 2.30 11.53
N LEU A 135 4.94 1.92 10.50
CA LEU A 135 4.85 0.53 10.04
C LEU A 135 5.71 0.39 8.79
N GLU A 136 6.65 -0.55 8.79
CA GLU A 136 7.55 -0.80 7.66
C GLU A 136 7.19 -2.12 6.99
N PHE A 137 6.95 -2.07 5.68
CA PHE A 137 6.54 -3.21 4.87
C PHE A 137 7.62 -3.56 3.87
N ILE A 138 8.12 -4.78 3.95
CA ILE A 138 9.11 -5.35 3.03
C ILE A 138 8.48 -6.48 2.23
N ARG A 139 8.90 -6.67 0.99
CA ARG A 139 8.40 -7.78 0.18
C ARG A 139 8.81 -9.11 0.83
N LYS A 140 7.85 -10.03 0.95
CA LYS A 140 8.10 -11.42 1.31
C LYS A 140 9.02 -12.04 0.27
N SER A 141 10.16 -12.55 0.73
CA SER A 141 11.12 -13.18 -0.19
C SER A 141 10.49 -14.43 -0.78
N LYS A 142 10.50 -14.55 -2.12
CA LYS A 142 10.12 -15.80 -2.79
C LYS A 142 11.24 -16.82 -2.54
N THR A 143 11.02 -17.72 -1.58
CA THR A 143 11.75 -18.99 -1.48
C THR A 143 11.42 -19.90 -2.65
#